data_AF-A0A142BA14-F1
#
_entry.id   AF-A0A142BA14-F1
#
_cell.length_a   1.000
_cell.length_b   1.000
_cell.length_c   1.000
_cell.angle_alpha   90.00
_cell.angle_beta   90.00
_cell.angle_gamma   90.00
#
_symmetry.space_group_name_H-M   'P 1'
#
loop_
_entity.id
_entity.type
_entity.pdbx_description
1 polymer ?
#
loop_
_entity_poly.entity_id
_entity_poly.type
_entity_poly.pdbx_seq_one_letter_code
_entity_poly.pdbx_strand_id
1 'polypeptide(L)'
;MKKESNALEQLELWNILYPNKPLQIGCKVKVHPDCPYQTDWNDEYIITGLCVDYHRDCKLNITIADHLTDAGSDGWGAGDLVAA
;
A
#
# COMPACT_ATOMS: atom_id res chain seq x y z
N MET A 1 3.44 -20.46 -7.93
CA MET A 1 4.19 -19.26 -7.51
C MET A 1 3.61 -18.07 -8.25
N LYS A 2 2.88 -17.18 -7.55
CA LYS A 2 2.53 -15.88 -8.13
C LYS A 2 3.85 -15.10 -8.25
N LYS A 3 4.21 -14.70 -9.46
CA LYS A 3 5.35 -13.81 -9.67
C LYS A 3 4.93 -12.48 -9.07
N GLU A 4 5.52 -12.10 -7.94
CA GLU A 4 5.16 -10.85 -7.29
C GLU A 4 5.65 -9.69 -8.17
N SER A 5 4.77 -8.72 -8.39
CA SER A 5 5.03 -7.60 -9.31
C SER A 5 6.05 -6.63 -8.72
N ASN A 6 6.95 -6.12 -9.58
CA ASN A 6 7.91 -5.09 -9.15
C ASN A 6 7.19 -3.76 -8.86
N ALA A 7 7.89 -2.79 -8.25
CA ALA A 7 7.29 -1.52 -7.85
C ALA A 7 6.62 -0.75 -9.00
N LEU A 8 7.17 -0.81 -10.22
CA LEU A 8 6.59 -0.13 -11.38
C LEU A 8 5.26 -0.77 -11.78
N GLU A 9 5.22 -2.09 -11.91
CA GLU A 9 3.99 -2.84 -12.20
C GLU A 9 2.92 -2.61 -11.13
N GLN A 10 3.30 -2.53 -9.86
CA GLN A 10 2.39 -2.22 -8.76
C GLN A 10 1.81 -0.80 -8.87
N LEU A 11 2.62 0.19 -9.21
CA LEU A 11 2.17 1.58 -9.42
C LEU A 11 1.26 1.70 -10.64
N GLU A 12 1.59 1.00 -11.73
CA GLU A 12 0.75 0.95 -12.94
C GLU A 12 -0.62 0.34 -12.64
N LEU A 13 -0.65 -0.81 -11.93
CA LEU A 13 -1.89 -1.44 -11.51
C LEU A 13 -2.72 -0.52 -10.61
N TRP A 14 -2.10 0.15 -9.64
CA TRP A 14 -2.79 1.11 -8.79
C TRP A 14 -3.43 2.23 -9.61
N ASN A 15 -2.70 2.84 -10.54
CA ASN A 15 -3.22 3.93 -11.37
C ASN A 15 -4.36 3.49 -12.29
N ILE A 16 -4.36 2.23 -12.73
CA ILE A 16 -5.47 1.65 -13.50
C ILE A 16 -6.72 1.48 -12.63
N LEU A 17 -6.55 0.96 -11.41
CA LEU A 17 -7.66 0.71 -10.48
C LEU A 17 -8.22 2.00 -9.88
N TYR A 18 -7.36 2.99 -9.64
CA TYR A 18 -7.68 4.22 -8.92
C TYR A 18 -7.20 5.48 -9.67
N PRO A 19 -7.72 5.76 -10.88
CA PRO A 19 -7.19 6.81 -11.75
C PRO A 19 -7.25 8.23 -11.17
N ASN A 20 -8.13 8.47 -10.18
CA ASN A 20 -8.31 9.77 -9.53
C ASN A 20 -7.74 9.81 -8.09
N LYS A 21 -7.08 8.75 -7.64
CA LYS A 21 -6.50 8.64 -6.30
C LYS A 21 -5.08 8.09 -6.43
N PRO A 22 -4.11 8.92 -6.88
CA PRO A 22 -2.73 8.48 -7.06
C PRO A 22 -2.16 7.94 -5.74
N LEU A 23 -1.28 6.95 -5.82
CA LEU A 23 -0.62 6.41 -4.64
C LEU A 23 0.44 7.41 -4.16
N GLN A 24 0.14 8.13 -3.08
CA GLN A 24 1.02 9.17 -2.53
C GLN A 24 0.88 9.28 -1.00
N ILE A 25 1.87 9.90 -0.35
CA ILE A 25 1.81 10.22 1.08
C ILE A 25 0.60 11.14 1.34
N GLY A 26 -0.13 10.86 2.43
CA GLY A 26 -1.35 11.56 2.81
C GLY A 26 -2.63 10.96 2.21
N CYS A 27 -2.53 10.01 1.28
CA CYS A 27 -3.71 9.30 0.78
C CYS A 27 -4.29 8.37 1.84
N LYS A 28 -5.63 8.34 1.89
CA LYS A 28 -6.38 7.42 2.73
C LYS A 28 -6.55 6.08 2.03
N VAL A 29 -6.38 5.01 2.80
CA VAL A 29 -6.44 3.63 2.33
C VAL A 29 -7.14 2.75 3.35
N LYS A 30 -7.63 1.60 2.89
CA LYS A 30 -8.05 0.48 3.74
C LYS A 30 -7.29 -0.77 3.33
N VAL A 31 -7.16 -1.72 4.22
CA VAL A 31 -6.62 -3.03 3.85
C VAL A 31 -7.64 -3.75 2.96
N HIS A 32 -7.14 -4.33 1.86
CA HIS A 32 -7.95 -5.03 0.87
C HIS A 32 -8.71 -6.21 1.53
N PRO A 33 -9.99 -6.46 1.19
CA PRO A 33 -10.79 -7.53 1.78
C PRO A 33 -10.16 -8.93 1.74
N ASP A 34 -9.40 -9.21 0.68
CA ASP A 34 -8.71 -10.49 0.49
C ASP A 34 -7.33 -10.58 1.18
N CYS A 35 -6.87 -9.51 1.85
CA CYS A 35 -5.61 -9.51 2.58
C CYS A 35 -5.76 -10.33 3.88
N PRO A 36 -4.83 -11.25 4.22
CA PRO A 36 -4.90 -12.05 5.44
C PRO A 36 -4.98 -11.25 6.74
N TYR A 37 -4.51 -10.00 6.73
CA TYR A 37 -4.49 -9.11 7.89
C TYR A 37 -5.72 -8.20 7.99
N GLN A 38 -6.68 -8.32 7.06
CA GLN A 38 -7.82 -7.40 6.99
C GLN A 38 -8.65 -7.36 8.28
N THR A 39 -8.78 -8.48 8.99
CA THR A 39 -9.57 -8.51 10.23
C THR A 39 -8.95 -7.69 11.34
N ASP A 40 -7.63 -7.64 11.40
CA ASP A 40 -6.86 -6.90 12.40
C ASP A 40 -6.65 -5.43 11.99
N TRP A 41 -6.75 -5.14 10.69
CA TRP A 41 -6.53 -3.83 10.08
C TRP A 41 -7.75 -3.37 9.27
N ASN A 42 -8.91 -3.31 9.90
CA ASN A 42 -10.20 -3.09 9.22
C ASN A 42 -10.62 -1.61 9.12
N ASP A 43 -9.81 -0.69 9.65
CA ASP A 43 -10.08 0.75 9.65
C ASP A 43 -9.52 1.45 8.40
N GLU A 44 -9.68 2.78 8.35
CA GLU A 44 -9.06 3.63 7.35
C GLU A 44 -7.75 4.22 7.89
N TYR A 45 -6.69 4.11 7.10
CA TYR A 45 -5.35 4.56 7.44
C TYR A 45 -4.87 5.59 6.42
N ILE A 46 -3.80 6.31 6.77
CA ILE A 46 -3.13 7.29 5.92
C ILE A 46 -1.76 6.74 5.53
N ILE A 47 -1.40 6.86 4.25
CA ILE A 47 -0.05 6.54 3.79
C ILE A 47 0.93 7.57 4.34
N THR A 48 1.93 7.11 5.09
CA THR A 48 3.00 7.96 5.65
C THR A 48 4.36 7.70 5.00
N GLY A 49 4.53 6.59 4.29
CA GLY A 49 5.79 6.22 3.64
C GLY A 49 5.58 5.45 2.34
N LEU A 50 6.43 5.71 1.36
CA LEU A 50 6.50 5.01 0.09
C LEU A 50 7.98 4.83 -0.29
N CYS A 51 8.45 3.60 -0.38
CA CYS A 51 9.80 3.31 -0.84
C CYS A 51 9.85 2.04 -1.68
N VAL A 52 10.90 1.91 -2.48
CA VAL A 52 11.18 0.66 -3.21
C VAL A 52 12.13 -0.17 -2.36
N ASP A 53 11.68 -1.36 -1.96
CA ASP A 53 12.53 -2.34 -1.29
C ASP A 53 13.38 -3.07 -2.34
N TYR A 54 14.58 -2.57 -2.56
CA TYR A 54 15.56 -3.16 -3.48
C TYR A 54 16.14 -4.49 -2.96
N HIS A 55 15.98 -4.80 -1.66
CA HIS A 55 16.47 -6.06 -1.08
C HIS A 55 15.45 -7.20 -1.26
N ARG A 56 14.16 -6.87 -1.43
CA ARG A 56 13.06 -7.83 -1.61
C ARG A 56 12.40 -7.69 -2.99
N ASP A 57 13.15 -8.00 -4.04
CA ASP A 57 12.69 -8.04 -5.43
C ASP A 57 12.23 -6.70 -6.02
N CYS A 58 12.76 -5.57 -5.55
CA CYS A 58 12.40 -4.24 -6.04
C CYS A 58 10.90 -3.95 -5.93
N LYS A 59 10.26 -4.40 -4.84
CA LYS A 59 8.84 -4.21 -4.59
C LYS A 59 8.55 -2.86 -3.96
N LEU A 60 7.33 -2.38 -4.14
CA LEU A 60 6.86 -1.24 -3.38
C LEU A 60 6.63 -1.67 -1.92
N ASN A 61 7.18 -0.90 -0.99
CA ASN A 61 6.92 -0.98 0.43
C ASN A 61 6.20 0.32 0.86
N ILE A 62 5.00 0.17 1.39
CA ILE A 62 4.10 1.23 1.81
C ILE A 62 4.01 1.20 3.34
N THR A 63 4.12 2.37 3.96
CA THR A 63 3.86 2.58 5.38
C THR A 63 2.51 3.26 5.55
N ILE A 64 1.65 2.69 6.39
CA ILE A 64 0.33 3.25 6.75
C ILE A 64 0.27 3.56 8.24
N ALA A 65 -0.57 4.52 8.63
CA ALA A 65 -0.77 4.90 10.03
C ALA A 65 -2.15 5.54 10.26
N ASP A 66 -2.59 5.64 11.51
CA ASP A 66 -3.81 6.38 11.86
C ASP A 66 -3.65 7.89 11.65
N HIS A 67 -2.45 8.43 11.92
CA HIS A 67 -2.10 9.83 11.72
C HIS A 67 -0.75 10.03 11.03
N LEU A 68 -0.58 11.18 10.34
CA LEU A 68 0.66 11.53 9.66
C LEU A 68 1.89 11.66 10.59
N THR A 69 1.66 11.82 11.89
CA THR A 69 2.71 11.99 12.90
C THR A 69 3.15 10.68 13.53
N ASP A 70 2.47 9.58 13.23
CA ASP A 70 2.73 8.30 13.86
C ASP A 70 3.88 7.58 13.16
N ALA A 71 4.57 6.69 13.88
CA ALA A 71 5.63 5.86 13.31
C ALA A 71 5.10 4.92 12.19
N GLY A 72 3.79 4.61 12.22
CA GLY A 72 3.12 3.77 11.24
C GLY A 72 3.52 2.31 11.30
N SER A 73 3.07 1.56 10.30
CA SER A 73 3.43 0.17 10.06
C SER A 73 3.73 -0.01 8.59
N ASP A 74 4.92 -0.52 8.28
CA ASP A 74 5.40 -0.76 6.93
C ASP A 74 5.24 -2.24 6.53
N GLY A 75 5.69 -2.56 5.33
CA GLY A 75 5.63 -3.90 4.74
C GLY A 75 4.45 -4.11 3.80
N TRP A 76 3.61 -3.11 3.58
CA TRP A 76 2.43 -3.22 2.72
C TRP A 76 2.79 -3.04 1.25
N GLY A 77 2.20 -3.86 0.37
CA GLY A 77 2.24 -3.66 -1.08
C GLY A 77 1.01 -2.92 -1.61
N ALA A 78 1.07 -2.48 -2.86
CA ALA A 78 -0.08 -1.79 -3.49
C ALA A 78 -1.33 -2.69 -3.61
N GLY A 79 -1.13 -4.01 -3.71
CA GLY A 79 -2.22 -4.99 -3.78
C GLY A 79 -2.87 -5.31 -2.44
N ASP A 80 -2.23 -4.97 -1.32
CA ASP A 80 -2.78 -5.18 0.03
C ASP A 80 -3.74 -4.06 0.44
N LEU A 81 -3.82 -2.99 -0.34
CA LEU A 81 -4.52 -1.77 0.01
C LEU A 81 -5.55 -1.38 -1.06
N VAL A 82 -6.60 -0.68 -0.63
CA VAL A 82 -7.58 -0.04 -1.51
C VAL A 82 -7.67 1.44 -1.19
N ALA A 83 -7.82 2.28 -2.22
CA ALA A 83 -7.97 3.72 -2.02
C ALA A 83 -9.32 4.07 -1.39
N ALA A 84 -9.31 4.69 -0.20
CA ALA A 84 -10.52 5.07 0.55
C ALA A 84 -11.10 6.41 0.06
#